data_AF-A0A2L2WVK7-F1
#
_entry.id   AF-A0A2L2WVK7-F1
#
_cell.length_a   1.000
_cell.length_b   1.000
_cell.length_c   1.000
_cell.angle_alpha   90.00
_cell.angle_beta   90.00
_cell.angle_gamma   90.00
#
_symmetry.space_group_name_H-M   'P 1'
#
loop_
_entity.id
_entity.type
_entity.pdbx_description
1 polymer ?
#
loop_
_entity_poly.entity_id
_entity_poly.type
_entity_poly.pdbx_seq_one_letter_code
_entity_poly.pdbx_strand_id
1 'polypeptide(L)'
;MEKIEAYKCQYCGKLYKTMKGCIKHEERLCTKHPDRTPYCYHCQFYDPSYESDSREEITYYVTAGYDGREIPQFKKFEPNQCTLLGRKLYNNTRLSDELQEALQESGYQPMPTPQSGGCKHFITKNQSK
;
A
#
# COMPACT_ATOMS: atom_id res chain seq x y z
N MET A 1 -3.50 17.12 35.41
CA MET A 1 -3.50 16.48 34.08
C MET A 1 -2.21 15.68 33.97
N GLU A 2 -2.28 14.37 33.76
CA GLU A 2 -1.09 13.56 33.52
C GLU A 2 -0.53 13.87 32.12
N LYS A 3 0.77 14.13 32.05
CA LYS A 3 1.50 14.33 30.80
C LYS A 3 1.82 12.95 30.23
N ILE A 4 1.05 12.50 29.25
CA ILE A 4 1.34 11.26 28.53
C ILE A 4 2.44 11.55 27.51
N GLU A 5 3.59 10.90 27.64
CA GLU A 5 4.63 10.92 26.62
C GLU A 5 4.18 10.09 25.42
N ALA A 6 4.17 10.71 24.24
CA ALA A 6 3.79 10.08 22.99
C ALA A 6 4.97 10.06 22.02
N TYR A 7 5.03 9.02 21.21
CA TYR A 7 6.05 8.85 20.18
C TYR A 7 5.53 9.42 18.86
N LYS A 8 6.30 10.32 18.23
CA LYS A 8 5.92 11.00 17.01
C LYS A 8 6.64 10.39 15.81
N CYS A 9 5.89 9.95 14.82
CA CYS A 9 6.43 9.47 13.54
C CYS A 9 7.21 10.57 12.83
N GLN A 10 8.46 10.30 12.45
CA GLN A 10 9.33 11.28 11.81
C GLN A 10 8.90 11.69 10.39
N TYR A 11 8.15 10.83 9.70
CA TYR A 11 7.74 11.06 8.31
C TYR A 11 6.36 11.73 8.18
N CYS A 12 5.39 11.33 9.03
CA CYS A 12 4.03 11.84 8.93
C CYS A 12 3.56 12.68 10.13
N GLY A 13 4.34 12.70 11.21
CA GLY A 13 4.01 13.45 12.42
C GLY A 13 2.91 12.82 13.28
N LYS A 14 2.39 11.64 12.93
CA LYS A 14 1.35 10.94 13.71
C LYS A 14 1.90 10.49 15.07
N LEU A 15 1.09 10.65 16.11
CA LEU A 15 1.42 10.29 17.48
C LEU A 15 0.97 8.87 17.81
N TYR A 16 1.79 8.16 18.59
CA TYR A 16 1.57 6.80 19.06
C TYR A 16 1.76 6.72 20.58
N LYS A 17 0.92 5.92 21.23
CA LYS A 17 1.00 5.66 22.67
C LYS A 17 2.21 4.82 23.08
N THR A 18 2.80 4.07 22.13
CA THR A 18 3.93 3.17 22.39
C THR A 18 5.02 3.33 21.33
N MET A 19 6.28 3.19 21.75
CA MET A 19 7.44 3.26 20.87
C MET A 19 7.36 2.21 19.75
N LYS A 20 7.06 0.96 20.13
CA LYS A 20 6.92 -0.16 19.18
C LYS A 20 5.84 0.11 18.12
N GLY A 21 4.75 0.76 18.50
CA GLY A 21 3.69 1.17 17.57
C GLY A 21 4.17 2.24 16.59
N CYS A 22 4.97 3.20 17.06
CA CYS A 22 5.59 4.22 16.22
C CYS A 22 6.57 3.61 15.21
N ILE A 23 7.49 2.76 15.68
CA ILE A 23 8.49 2.08 14.83
C ILE A 23 7.79 1.22 13.78
N LYS A 24 6.84 0.35 14.17
CA LYS A 24 6.08 -0.48 13.20
C LYS A 24 5.38 0.39 12.16
N HIS A 25 4.86 1.54 12.57
CA HIS A 25 4.23 2.45 11.64
C HIS A 25 5.24 3.06 10.66
N GLU A 26 6.33 3.63 11.15
CA GLU A 26 7.41 4.19 10.35
C GLU A 26 7.94 3.16 9.35
N GLU A 27 8.22 1.96 9.83
CA GLU A 27 8.79 0.88 9.04
C GLU A 27 7.81 0.25 8.05
N ARG A 28 6.49 0.23 8.27
CA ARG A 28 5.61 -0.58 7.38
C ARG A 28 4.32 0.11 6.94
N LEU A 29 3.82 1.07 7.71
CA LEU A 29 2.46 1.60 7.55
C LEU A 29 2.42 3.08 7.17
N CYS A 30 3.57 3.75 7.19
CA CYS A 30 3.68 5.17 6.96
C CYS A 30 3.61 5.48 5.46
N THR A 31 2.51 6.09 5.06
CA THR A 31 2.25 6.52 3.68
C THR A 31 3.05 7.74 3.25
N LYS A 32 3.83 8.35 4.16
CA LYS A 32 4.74 9.46 3.88
C LYS A 32 6.21 9.04 3.97
N HIS A 33 6.49 7.75 4.15
CA HIS A 33 7.86 7.26 4.14
C HIS A 33 8.43 7.43 2.73
N PRO A 34 9.57 8.15 2.55
CA PRO A 34 10.12 8.46 1.24
C PRO A 34 10.26 7.21 0.37
N ASP A 35 10.91 6.17 0.89
CA ASP A 35 11.24 4.96 0.12
C ASP A 35 10.05 4.03 -0.21
N ARG A 36 8.91 4.21 0.46
CA ARG A 36 7.74 3.32 0.35
C ARG A 36 6.53 3.99 -0.28
N THR A 37 6.61 5.30 -0.50
CA THR A 37 5.55 6.03 -1.17
C THR A 37 5.57 5.66 -2.65
N PRO A 38 4.48 5.12 -3.21
CA PRO A 38 4.44 4.77 -4.62
C PRO A 38 4.59 5.99 -5.52
N TYR A 39 5.49 5.91 -6.50
CA TYR A 39 5.69 7.00 -7.46
C TYR A 39 4.46 7.24 -8.33
N CYS A 40 3.74 6.18 -8.66
CA CYS A 40 2.68 6.23 -9.67
C CYS A 40 1.60 7.27 -9.36
N TYR A 41 1.30 7.60 -8.09
CA TYR A 41 0.33 8.66 -7.76
C TYR A 41 0.63 10.02 -8.40
N HIS A 42 1.91 10.30 -8.68
CA HIS A 42 2.37 11.54 -9.32
C HIS A 42 2.74 11.35 -10.79
N CYS A 43 2.57 10.14 -11.32
CA CYS A 43 2.90 9.79 -12.70
C CYS A 43 1.81 10.29 -13.66
N GLN A 44 2.20 10.71 -14.85
CA GLN A 44 1.26 11.09 -15.91
C GLN A 44 0.42 9.92 -16.43
N PHE A 45 0.98 8.69 -16.36
CA PHE A 45 0.31 7.48 -16.83
C PHE A 45 -0.60 6.85 -15.77
N TYR A 46 -0.66 7.43 -14.57
CA TYR A 46 -1.53 6.91 -13.53
C TYR A 46 -2.98 7.32 -13.77
N ASP A 47 -3.83 6.31 -13.83
CA ASP A 47 -5.26 6.44 -13.96
C ASP A 47 -5.94 5.87 -12.70
N PRO A 48 -6.58 6.72 -11.89
CA PRO A 48 -7.41 6.24 -10.80
C PRO A 48 -8.71 5.65 -11.36
N SER A 49 -8.90 4.33 -11.28
CA SER A 49 -10.16 3.71 -11.71
C SER A 49 -11.30 4.14 -10.78
N TYR A 50 -12.21 4.98 -11.26
CA TYR A 50 -13.40 5.39 -10.49
C TYR A 50 -14.69 4.65 -10.90
N GLU A 51 -14.60 3.68 -11.80
CA GLU A 51 -15.77 2.96 -12.26
C GLU A 51 -16.17 1.87 -11.26
N SER A 52 -17.41 1.93 -10.77
CA SER A 52 -17.96 1.02 -9.76
C SER A 52 -17.87 -0.46 -10.15
N ASP A 53 -17.89 -0.76 -11.45
CA ASP A 53 -17.84 -2.13 -11.99
C ASP A 53 -16.43 -2.72 -12.05
N SER A 54 -15.39 -1.93 -11.73
CA SER A 54 -13.99 -2.38 -11.68
C SER A 54 -13.55 -2.94 -10.32
N ARG A 55 -14.48 -3.03 -9.35
CA ARG A 55 -14.20 -3.55 -8.02
C ARG A 55 -14.09 -5.07 -8.04
N GLU A 56 -12.90 -5.56 -7.72
CA GLU A 56 -12.65 -6.99 -7.61
C GLU A 56 -12.61 -7.40 -6.15
N GLU A 57 -13.20 -8.55 -5.83
CA GLU A 57 -13.14 -9.12 -4.49
C GLU A 57 -12.00 -10.11 -4.40
N ILE A 58 -11.06 -9.85 -3.49
CA ILE A 58 -9.89 -10.69 -3.25
C ILE A 58 -10.16 -11.50 -1.99
N THR A 59 -10.16 -12.82 -2.12
CA THR A 59 -10.22 -13.76 -1.00
C THR A 59 -8.80 -14.14 -0.62
N TYR A 60 -8.48 -14.07 0.67
CA TYR A 60 -7.18 -14.45 1.22
C TYR A 60 -7.38 -15.19 2.54
N TYR A 61 -6.43 -16.06 2.89
CA TYR A 61 -6.53 -16.88 4.09
C TYR A 61 -5.58 -16.34 5.16
N VAL A 62 -6.06 -16.27 6.39
CA VAL A 62 -5.23 -15.92 7.54
C VAL A 62 -5.26 -17.06 8.55
N THR A 63 -4.11 -17.35 9.13
CA THR A 63 -4.02 -18.32 10.23
C THR A 63 -4.52 -17.65 11.51
N ALA A 64 -5.56 -18.21 12.11
CA ALA A 64 -6.10 -17.72 13.38
C ALA A 64 -5.85 -18.73 14.50
N GLY A 65 -5.44 -18.23 15.68
CA GLY A 65 -5.30 -19.05 16.89
C GLY A 65 -4.07 -19.96 16.91
N TYR A 66 -4.03 -20.83 17.92
CA TYR A 66 -2.96 -21.81 18.14
C TYR A 66 -3.18 -23.13 17.39
N ASP A 67 -4.39 -23.35 16.85
CA ASP A 67 -4.82 -24.57 16.17
C ASP A 67 -4.51 -24.54 14.66
N GLY A 68 -3.91 -23.46 14.16
CA GLY A 68 -3.43 -23.37 12.77
C GLY A 68 -4.55 -23.33 11.73
N ARG A 69 -5.79 -23.03 12.14
CA ARG A 69 -6.92 -22.99 11.21
C ARG A 69 -6.80 -21.80 10.28
N GLU A 70 -6.96 -22.06 8.99
CA GLU A 70 -7.07 -21.03 7.96
C GLU A 70 -8.50 -20.49 7.93
N ILE A 71 -8.63 -19.19 8.14
CA ILE A 71 -9.91 -18.49 8.07
C ILE A 71 -9.91 -17.65 6.79
N PRO A 72 -10.90 -17.84 5.89
CA PRO A 72 -11.03 -16.99 4.72
C PRO A 72 -11.43 -15.56 5.15
N GLN A 73 -10.78 -14.59 4.54
CA GLN A 73 -11.06 -13.17 4.63
C GLN A 73 -11.28 -12.63 3.22
N PHE A 74 -12.09 -11.59 3.10
CA PHE A 74 -12.40 -10.96 1.82
C PHE A 74 -12.13 -9.46 1.88
N LYS A 75 -11.60 -8.91 0.79
CA LYS A 75 -11.40 -7.47 0.64
C LYS A 75 -11.66 -7.04 -0.78
N LYS A 76 -12.45 -5.99 -0.93
CA LYS A 76 -12.71 -5.35 -2.22
C LYS A 76 -11.57 -4.40 -2.57
N PHE A 77 -11.08 -4.52 -3.80
CA PHE A 77 -10.00 -3.70 -4.35
C PHE A 77 -10.45 -2.98 -5.61
N GLU A 78 -10.06 -1.71 -5.69
CA GLU A 78 -10.14 -0.91 -6.90
C GLU A 78 -8.72 -0.86 -7.49
N PRO A 79 -8.51 -1.37 -8.72
CA PRO A 79 -7.19 -1.42 -9.32
C PRO A 79 -6.68 -0.02 -9.65
N ASN A 80 -5.52 0.35 -9.10
CA ASN A 80 -4.79 1.49 -9.62
C ASN A 80 -4.30 1.13 -11.03
N GLN A 81 -4.50 1.97 -12.03
CA GLN A 81 -4.14 1.62 -13.40
C GLN A 81 -2.97 2.45 -13.92
N CYS A 82 -2.20 1.85 -14.81
CA CYS A 82 -1.16 2.52 -15.58
C CYS A 82 -1.53 2.44 -17.06
N THR A 83 -1.88 3.57 -17.68
CA THR A 83 -2.29 3.64 -19.09
C THR A 83 -1.19 3.21 -20.06
N LEU A 84 0.08 3.30 -19.66
CA LEU A 84 1.21 2.85 -20.46
C LEU A 84 1.40 1.32 -20.42
N LEU A 85 1.24 0.71 -19.24
CA LEU A 85 1.56 -0.72 -19.03
C LEU A 85 0.33 -1.62 -19.11
N GLY A 86 -0.88 -1.07 -18.98
CA GLY A 86 -2.13 -1.83 -18.98
C GLY A 86 -2.27 -2.81 -17.81
N ARG A 87 -1.64 -2.54 -16.66
CA ARG A 87 -1.59 -3.44 -15.50
C ARG A 87 -2.45 -2.93 -14.35
N LYS A 88 -3.05 -3.87 -13.61
CA LYS A 88 -3.68 -3.61 -12.31
C LYS A 88 -2.61 -3.45 -11.25
N LEU A 89 -2.63 -2.35 -10.52
CA LEU A 89 -1.66 -2.03 -9.49
C LEU A 89 -2.33 -1.88 -8.12
N TYR A 90 -1.62 -2.26 -7.07
CA TYR A 90 -2.05 -2.05 -5.69
C TYR A 90 -1.02 -1.24 -4.90
N ASN A 91 -1.52 -0.43 -3.97
CA ASN A 91 -0.67 0.24 -2.99
C ASN A 91 -0.15 -0.79 -1.99
N ASN A 92 1.17 -0.96 -1.95
CA ASN A 92 1.88 -1.91 -1.11
C ASN A 92 1.90 -1.52 0.39
N THR A 93 1.41 -0.35 0.76
CA THR A 93 1.33 0.07 2.17
C THR A 93 0.05 -0.44 2.85
N ARG A 94 0.17 -0.82 4.12
CA ARG A 94 -0.95 -1.28 4.98
C ARG A 94 -1.66 -2.55 4.50
N LEU A 95 -0.97 -3.42 3.78
CA LEU A 95 -1.45 -4.76 3.41
C LEU A 95 -0.66 -5.81 4.20
N SER A 96 -1.33 -6.89 4.62
CA SER A 96 -0.64 -8.06 5.18
C SER A 96 0.05 -8.84 4.06
N ASP A 97 0.99 -9.70 4.41
CA ASP A 97 1.76 -10.45 3.43
C ASP A 97 0.85 -11.45 2.69
N GLU A 98 -0.07 -12.10 3.40
CA GLU A 98 -1.07 -13.04 2.84
C GLU A 98 -1.98 -12.35 1.82
N LEU A 99 -2.37 -11.10 2.10
CA LEU A 99 -3.19 -10.34 1.17
C LEU A 99 -2.39 -9.86 -0.05
N GLN A 100 -1.10 -9.57 0.10
CA GLN A 100 -0.24 -9.22 -1.03
C GLN A 100 -0.04 -10.41 -1.97
N GLU A 101 0.12 -11.61 -1.43
CA GLU A 101 0.20 -12.85 -2.19
C GLU A 101 -1.09 -13.09 -2.98
N ALA A 102 -2.25 -13.04 -2.31
CA ALA A 102 -3.55 -13.21 -2.97
C ALA A 102 -3.81 -12.17 -4.08
N LEU A 103 -3.36 -10.93 -3.89
CA LEU A 103 -3.43 -9.88 -4.93
C LEU A 103 -2.57 -10.24 -6.15
N GLN A 104 -1.35 -10.72 -5.93
CA GLN A 104 -0.44 -11.11 -7.01
C GLN A 104 -0.96 -12.30 -7.81
N GLU A 105 -1.52 -13.31 -7.11
CA GLU A 105 -2.19 -14.44 -7.75
C GLU A 105 -3.41 -14.00 -8.58
N SER A 106 -4.11 -12.95 -8.13
CA SER A 106 -5.22 -12.33 -8.86
C SER A 106 -4.78 -11.38 -9.99
N GLY A 107 -3.48 -11.32 -10.29
CA GLY A 107 -2.92 -10.54 -11.40
C GLY A 107 -2.64 -9.06 -11.09
N TYR A 108 -2.76 -8.63 -9.83
CA TYR A 108 -2.33 -7.30 -9.42
C TYR A 108 -0.82 -7.26 -9.23
N GLN A 109 -0.21 -6.09 -9.48
CA GLN A 109 1.21 -5.87 -9.21
C GLN A 109 1.40 -4.76 -8.17
N PRO A 110 2.42 -4.85 -7.30
CA PRO A 110 2.71 -3.77 -6.38
C PRO A 110 3.09 -2.52 -7.16
N MET A 111 2.58 -1.35 -6.75
CA MET A 111 3.03 -0.09 -7.33
C MET A 111 4.53 0.09 -7.04
N PRO A 112 5.35 0.45 -8.04
CA PRO A 112 6.77 0.70 -7.82
C PRO A 112 7.04 1.83 -6.81
N THR A 113 7.95 1.57 -5.88
CA THR A 113 8.42 2.53 -4.87
C THR A 113 9.93 2.75 -5.05
N PRO A 114 10.53 3.80 -4.46
CA PRO A 114 11.99 3.92 -4.46
C PRO A 114 12.70 2.68 -3.90
N GLN A 115 12.15 2.07 -2.85
CA GLN A 115 12.68 0.83 -2.26
C GLN A 115 12.69 -0.35 -3.27
N SER A 116 11.71 -0.44 -4.16
CA SER A 116 11.65 -1.48 -5.20
C SER A 116 12.44 -1.13 -6.47
N GLY A 117 13.28 -0.07 -6.44
CA GLY A 117 14.00 0.43 -7.61
C GLY A 117 13.20 1.35 -8.53
N GLY A 118 11.99 1.75 -8.13
CA GLY A 118 11.14 2.69 -8.86
C GLY A 118 10.53 2.15 -10.16
N CYS A 119 9.84 3.02 -10.88
CA CYS A 119 9.30 2.71 -12.21
C CYS A 119 10.20 3.32 -13.29
N LYS A 120 10.68 2.50 -14.24
CA LYS A 120 11.52 2.96 -15.37
C LYS A 120 10.79 3.92 -16.31
N HIS A 121 9.46 3.94 -16.28
CA HIS A 121 8.61 4.82 -17.09
C HIS A 121 7.97 5.94 -16.27
N PHE A 122 8.49 6.24 -15.09
CA PHE A 122 7.95 7.30 -14.26
C PHE A 122 8.15 8.66 -14.91
N ILE A 123 7.06 9.35 -15.22
CA ILE A 123 7.06 10.72 -15.73
C ILE A 123 6.10 11.54 -14.88
N THR A 124 6.58 12.63 -14.29
CA THR A 124 5.72 13.47 -13.43
C THR A 124 4.77 14.33 -14.25
N LYS A 125 3.55 14.57 -13.75
CA LYS A 125 2.53 15.41 -14.42
C LYS A 125 2.97 16.85 -14.76
N ASN A 126 4.07 17.34 -14.17
CA ASN A 126 4.56 18.72 -14.32
C ASN A 126 5.89 18.85 -15.08
N GLN A 127 6.39 17.80 -15.73
CA GLN A 127 7.65 17.83 -16.49
C GLN A 127 7.49 18.24 -17.98
N SER A 128 6.37 18.88 -18.34
CA SER A 128 6.20 19.50 -19.66
C SER A 128 6.73 20.95 -19.65
N LYS A 129 8.05 21.11 -19.77
CA LYS A 129 8.67 22.30 -20.35
C LYS A 129 9.87 21.89 -21.18
#